data_AF-A0A7N0V6F0-F1
#
_entry.id   AF-A0A7N0V6F0-F1
#
_cell.length_a   1.000
_cell.length_b   1.000
_cell.length_c   1.000
_cell.angle_alpha   90.00
_cell.angle_beta   90.00
_cell.angle_gamma   90.00
#
_symmetry.space_group_name_H-M   'P 1'
#
loop_
_entity.id
_entity.type
_entity.pdbx_description
1 polymer ?
#
loop_
_entity_poly.entity_id
_entity_poly.type
_entity_poly.pdbx_seq_one_letter_code
_entity_poly.pdbx_strand_id
1 'polypeptide(L)'
;MAAFSLSETTLALLILITLSSSPSAAEFNVTALISSHHNFAPRKKNPVSATASHPDLSDFANLLTASAVAADLADRSSLTILAVPNTHLRASDLARHPTSIADVIRYHVLLEYLSWPDLRLIPASGRLVATLYQTTGRAFGDLGSVNVTRSPETGRVSIQPPAPDPSSYASILALVETLPYSVSVFTVSALLIPSGFDTMAADHPPLLGLNITRALLDGHNFNVAAALLAASGVVSEFEADEGGAGITLFVPTDD
;
A
#
# COMPACT_ATOMS: atom_id res chain seq x y z
N MET A 1 -9.69 -41.32 3.41
CA MET A 1 -10.87 -41.03 2.57
C MET A 1 -10.87 -39.51 2.35
N ALA A 2 -10.33 -39.04 1.23
CA ALA A 2 -10.10 -37.61 0.99
C ALA A 2 -11.30 -36.99 0.26
N ALA A 3 -11.96 -36.03 0.90
CA ALA A 3 -12.98 -35.20 0.25
C ALA A 3 -12.27 -34.11 -0.56
N PHE A 4 -12.36 -34.17 -1.88
CA PHE A 4 -11.90 -33.10 -2.77
C PHE A 4 -12.88 -31.92 -2.67
N SER A 5 -12.42 -30.80 -2.08
CA SER A 5 -13.13 -29.52 -2.13
C SER A 5 -12.87 -28.88 -3.49
N LEU A 6 -13.80 -29.06 -4.43
CA LEU A 6 -13.77 -28.39 -5.72
C LEU A 6 -14.13 -26.91 -5.55
N SER A 7 -13.40 -26.00 -6.19
CA SER A 7 -13.77 -24.58 -6.18
C SER A 7 -15.10 -24.37 -6.91
N GLU A 8 -15.84 -23.32 -6.55
CA GLU A 8 -17.14 -23.01 -7.20
C GLU A 8 -17.01 -22.88 -8.72
N THR A 9 -15.85 -22.43 -9.20
CA THR A 9 -15.50 -22.36 -10.63
C THR A 9 -15.42 -23.74 -11.29
N THR A 10 -14.89 -24.75 -10.60
CA THR A 10 -14.85 -26.13 -11.12
C THR A 10 -16.22 -26.78 -11.08
N LEU A 11 -17.04 -26.46 -10.07
CA LEU A 11 -18.43 -26.92 -10.00
C LEU A 11 -19.27 -26.37 -11.16
N ALA A 12 -19.12 -25.08 -11.46
CA ALA A 12 -19.80 -24.43 -12.58
C ALA A 12 -19.40 -25.04 -13.93
N LEU A 13 -18.11 -25.33 -14.14
CA LEU A 13 -17.62 -25.95 -15.36
C LEU A 13 -18.14 -27.40 -15.51
N LEU A 14 -18.21 -28.16 -14.43
CA LEU A 14 -18.76 -29.53 -14.43
C LEU A 14 -20.27 -29.54 -14.75
N ILE A 15 -21.02 -28.55 -14.25
CA ILE A 15 -22.46 -28.41 -14.52
C ILE A 15 -22.68 -28.07 -16.01
N LEU A 16 -21.85 -27.21 -16.61
CA LEU A 16 -21.91 -26.93 -18.05
C LEU A 16 -21.62 -28.16 -18.92
N ILE A 17 -20.63 -28.98 -18.53
CA ILE A 17 -20.25 -30.19 -19.29
C ILE A 17 -21.33 -31.27 -19.18
N THR A 18 -21.98 -31.41 -18.03
CA THR A 18 -23.03 -32.41 -17.81
C THR A 18 -24.36 -32.05 -18.48
N LEU A 19 -24.68 -30.77 -18.62
CA LEU A 19 -25.88 -30.32 -19.34
C LEU A 19 -25.73 -30.45 -20.88
N SER A 20 -24.51 -30.44 -21.41
CA SER A 20 -24.22 -30.57 -22.85
C SER A 20 -24.38 -32.01 -23.39
N SER A 21 -24.45 -33.03 -22.55
CA SER A 21 -24.46 -34.45 -22.97
C SER A 21 -25.85 -35.11 -22.92
N SER A 22 -26.90 -34.33 -22.66
CA SER A 22 -28.29 -34.82 -22.58
C SER A 22 -28.97 -34.84 -23.97
N PRO A 23 -29.41 -35.99 -24.51
CA PRO A 23 -29.96 -36.08 -25.88
C PRO A 23 -31.45 -35.71 -26.00
N SER A 24 -32.07 -35.07 -25.00
CA SER A 24 -33.48 -34.68 -25.05
C SER A 24 -33.61 -33.18 -25.35
N ALA A 25 -33.94 -32.88 -26.61
CA ALA A 25 -34.14 -31.53 -27.11
C ALA A 25 -35.40 -30.89 -26.50
N ALA A 26 -35.19 -29.95 -25.58
CA ALA A 26 -35.88 -28.67 -25.63
C ALA A 26 -34.76 -27.63 -25.67
N GLU A 27 -34.75 -26.82 -26.72
CA GLU A 27 -33.73 -25.81 -27.03
C GLU A 27 -33.51 -24.88 -25.83
N PHE A 28 -32.59 -25.25 -24.94
CA PHE A 28 -32.11 -24.38 -23.89
C PHE A 28 -31.23 -23.35 -24.58
N ASN A 29 -31.77 -22.15 -24.80
CA ASN A 29 -31.08 -21.05 -25.45
C ASN A 29 -29.88 -20.64 -24.59
N VAL A 30 -28.72 -21.28 -24.79
CA VAL A 30 -27.48 -21.05 -24.05
C VAL A 30 -27.09 -19.57 -24.11
N THR A 31 -27.45 -18.88 -25.20
CA THR A 31 -27.25 -17.43 -25.39
C THR A 31 -27.99 -16.57 -24.36
N ALA A 32 -29.14 -17.04 -23.84
CA ALA A 32 -29.89 -16.34 -22.79
C ALA A 32 -29.26 -16.51 -21.40
N LEU A 33 -28.66 -17.67 -21.10
CA LEU A 33 -27.95 -17.89 -19.83
C LEU A 33 -26.62 -17.12 -19.79
N ILE A 34 -25.94 -17.01 -20.94
CA ILE A 34 -24.74 -16.17 -21.09
C ILE A 34 -25.10 -14.67 -20.95
N SER A 35 -26.32 -14.26 -21.33
CA SER A 35 -26.76 -12.86 -21.21
C SER A 35 -27.21 -12.46 -19.80
N SER A 36 -27.50 -13.41 -18.91
CA SER A 36 -27.79 -13.14 -17.49
C SER A 36 -26.55 -13.17 -16.59
N HIS A 37 -25.44 -13.74 -17.06
CA HIS A 37 -24.14 -13.53 -16.43
C HIS A 37 -23.57 -12.22 -16.95
N HIS A 38 -24.05 -11.12 -16.36
CA HIS A 38 -23.45 -9.80 -16.46
C HIS A 38 -21.94 -9.91 -16.65
N ASN A 39 -21.46 -9.41 -17.79
CA ASN A 39 -20.09 -9.03 -18.07
C ASN A 39 -19.24 -8.92 -16.79
N PHE A 40 -18.53 -10.00 -16.44
CA PHE A 40 -17.48 -9.92 -15.44
C PHE A 40 -16.24 -9.33 -16.11
N ALA A 41 -16.38 -8.10 -16.61
CA ALA A 41 -15.23 -7.23 -16.68
C ALA A 41 -14.76 -7.11 -15.22
N PRO A 42 -13.51 -7.46 -14.88
CA PRO A 42 -13.02 -7.25 -13.53
C PRO A 42 -13.22 -5.77 -13.21
N ARG A 43 -14.13 -5.46 -12.28
CA ARG A 43 -14.33 -4.08 -11.86
C ARG A 43 -12.99 -3.62 -11.31
N LYS A 44 -12.33 -2.69 -12.01
CA LYS A 44 -11.22 -1.92 -11.44
C LYS A 44 -11.82 -1.15 -10.26
N LYS A 45 -11.75 -1.73 -9.08
CA LYS A 45 -11.98 -1.01 -7.83
C LYS A 45 -10.66 -0.36 -7.45
N ASN A 46 -10.72 0.91 -7.09
CA ASN A 46 -9.59 1.62 -6.51
C ASN A 46 -9.17 0.89 -5.21
N PRO A 47 -7.86 0.70 -4.95
CA PRO A 47 -7.36 0.14 -3.69
C PRO A 47 -8.02 0.74 -2.44
N VAL A 48 -8.26 2.06 -2.41
CA VAL A 48 -8.93 2.75 -1.29
C VAL A 48 -10.38 2.29 -1.12
N SER A 49 -11.11 2.08 -2.22
CA SER A 49 -12.50 1.62 -2.20
C SER A 49 -12.65 0.16 -1.72
N ALA A 50 -11.63 -0.67 -1.94
CA ALA A 50 -11.62 -2.04 -1.41
C ALA A 50 -11.59 -2.04 0.13
N THR A 51 -10.74 -1.19 0.71
CA THR A 51 -10.67 -1.06 2.18
C THR A 51 -11.93 -0.41 2.76
N ALA A 52 -12.47 0.63 2.14
CA ALA A 52 -13.64 1.38 2.62
C ALA A 52 -14.95 0.55 2.63
N SER A 53 -15.00 -0.59 1.94
CA SER A 53 -16.17 -1.48 1.90
C SER A 53 -16.40 -2.24 3.22
N HIS A 54 -15.49 -2.12 4.19
CA HIS A 54 -15.48 -2.89 5.43
C HIS A 54 -15.61 -1.96 6.66
N PRO A 55 -16.69 -2.05 7.45
CA PRO A 55 -16.92 -1.15 8.58
C PRO A 55 -15.81 -1.17 9.65
N ASP A 56 -15.20 -2.33 9.88
CA ASP A 56 -14.11 -2.49 10.85
C ASP A 56 -12.78 -1.88 10.37
N LEU A 57 -12.70 -1.44 9.12
CA LEU A 57 -11.53 -0.78 8.52
C LEU A 57 -11.78 0.70 8.23
N SER A 58 -12.90 1.27 8.69
CA SER A 58 -13.30 2.64 8.39
C SER A 58 -12.24 3.67 8.78
N ASP A 59 -11.59 3.50 9.92
CA ASP A 59 -10.60 4.45 10.41
C ASP A 59 -9.35 4.41 9.52
N PHE A 60 -8.91 3.21 9.13
CA PHE A 60 -7.78 3.05 8.21
C PHE A 60 -8.09 3.62 6.82
N ALA A 61 -9.30 3.37 6.29
CA ALA A 61 -9.75 3.92 5.01
C ALA A 61 -9.82 5.46 5.04
N ASN A 62 -10.24 6.03 6.18
CA ASN A 62 -10.20 7.47 6.38
C ASN A 62 -8.77 8.01 6.38
N LEU A 63 -7.81 7.30 7.00
CA LEU A 63 -6.39 7.69 6.96
C LEU A 63 -5.81 7.63 5.54
N LEU A 64 -6.15 6.61 4.75
CA LEU A 64 -5.77 6.52 3.34
C LEU A 64 -6.29 7.72 2.52
N THR A 65 -7.50 8.19 2.82
CA THR A 65 -8.16 9.28 2.07
C THR A 65 -7.74 10.66 2.55
N ALA A 66 -7.55 10.82 3.86
CA ALA A 66 -7.12 12.08 4.48
C ALA A 66 -5.63 12.37 4.26
N SER A 67 -4.84 11.34 3.93
CA SER A 67 -3.45 11.49 3.51
C SER A 67 -3.35 11.58 1.98
N ALA A 68 -2.25 12.16 1.48
CA ALA A 68 -1.95 12.19 0.04
C ALA A 68 -1.78 10.79 -0.60
N VAL A 69 -1.82 9.72 0.20
CA VAL A 69 -1.60 8.34 -0.25
C VAL A 69 -2.67 7.86 -1.22
N ALA A 70 -3.92 8.33 -1.11
CA ALA A 70 -4.96 7.97 -2.06
C ALA A 70 -4.59 8.33 -3.52
N ALA A 71 -3.88 9.44 -3.72
CA ALA A 71 -3.37 9.82 -5.04
C ALA A 71 -2.23 8.90 -5.49
N ASP A 72 -1.29 8.58 -4.59
CA ASP A 72 -0.16 7.68 -4.86
C ASP A 72 -0.61 6.27 -5.30
N LEU A 73 -1.81 5.85 -4.88
CA LEU A 73 -2.40 4.54 -5.19
C LEU A 73 -3.20 4.50 -6.48
N ALA A 74 -3.66 5.64 -7.00
CA ALA A 74 -4.66 5.70 -8.08
C ALA A 74 -4.18 5.04 -9.38
N ASP A 75 -2.89 5.21 -9.71
CA ASP A 75 -2.28 4.70 -10.95
C ASP A 75 -1.45 3.42 -10.73
N ARG A 76 -1.52 2.83 -9.53
CA ARG A 76 -0.74 1.64 -9.19
C ARG A 76 -1.59 0.37 -9.22
N SER A 77 -0.94 -0.71 -9.61
CA SER A 77 -1.46 -2.07 -9.53
C SER A 77 -0.43 -2.98 -8.86
N SER A 78 -0.80 -4.24 -8.66
CA SER A 78 0.01 -5.24 -7.99
C SER A 78 0.38 -4.83 -6.55
N LEU A 79 -0.61 -4.44 -5.76
CA LEU A 79 -0.43 -3.96 -4.39
C LEU A 79 -0.96 -4.95 -3.36
N THR A 80 -0.37 -4.94 -2.17
CA THR A 80 -0.95 -5.55 -0.97
C THR A 80 -1.14 -4.49 0.10
N ILE A 81 -2.38 -4.27 0.53
CA ILE A 81 -2.72 -3.35 1.61
C ILE A 81 -2.77 -4.14 2.92
N LEU A 82 -1.96 -3.73 3.89
CA LEU A 82 -1.98 -4.20 5.27
C LEU A 82 -2.88 -3.29 6.08
N ALA A 83 -4.19 -3.55 6.05
CA ALA A 83 -5.16 -2.74 6.76
C ALA A 83 -5.14 -3.06 8.27
N VAL A 84 -5.15 -2.04 9.10
CA VAL A 84 -5.22 -2.23 10.55
C VAL A 84 -6.68 -2.07 10.99
N PRO A 85 -7.30 -3.07 11.65
CA PRO A 85 -8.65 -2.94 12.18
C PRO A 85 -8.78 -1.79 13.17
N ASN A 86 -9.97 -1.16 13.21
CA ASN A 86 -10.27 -0.03 14.07
C ASN A 86 -9.91 -0.29 15.55
N THR A 87 -10.13 -1.51 16.03
CA THR A 87 -9.78 -1.91 17.41
C THR A 87 -8.28 -1.80 17.69
N HIS A 88 -7.44 -2.23 16.73
CA HIS A 88 -5.99 -2.19 16.86
C HIS A 88 -5.45 -0.77 16.60
N LEU A 89 -6.03 -0.03 15.65
CA LEU A 89 -5.67 1.37 15.40
C LEU A 89 -5.92 2.27 16.61
N ARG A 90 -7.09 2.16 17.24
CA ARG A 90 -7.45 2.99 18.40
C ARG A 90 -6.66 2.63 19.66
N ALA A 91 -6.18 1.39 19.76
CA ALA A 91 -5.29 0.95 20.82
C ALA A 91 -3.82 1.36 20.58
N SER A 92 -3.48 1.81 19.37
CA SER A 92 -2.12 2.22 19.01
C SER A 92 -1.86 3.66 19.48
N ASP A 93 -0.69 3.91 20.05
CA ASP A 93 -0.22 5.25 20.45
C ASP A 93 0.27 6.06 19.23
N LEU A 94 -0.58 6.21 18.20
CA LEU A 94 -0.31 7.07 17.04
C LEU A 94 0.04 8.50 17.47
N ALA A 95 -0.58 8.99 18.56
CA ALA A 95 -0.37 10.33 19.09
C ALA A 95 1.00 10.55 19.78
N ARG A 96 1.75 9.48 20.09
CA ARG A 96 3.10 9.60 20.68
C ARG A 96 4.21 9.74 19.65
N HIS A 97 3.90 9.53 18.38
CA HIS A 97 4.88 9.59 17.31
C HIS A 97 4.76 10.95 16.62
N PRO A 98 5.81 11.78 16.57
CA PRO A 98 5.81 13.10 15.91
C PRO A 98 5.80 12.98 14.37
N THR A 99 5.14 11.95 13.85
CA THR A 99 5.41 11.35 12.55
C THR A 99 4.40 11.76 11.49
N SER A 100 4.85 11.79 10.24
CA SER A 100 3.93 11.94 9.10
C SER A 100 3.05 10.70 9.01
N ILE A 101 1.77 10.85 9.35
CA ILE A 101 0.77 9.78 9.21
C ILE A 101 0.75 9.21 7.78
N ALA A 102 1.03 10.05 6.77
CA ALA A 102 1.10 9.60 5.39
C ALA A 102 2.16 8.52 5.19
N ASP A 103 3.35 8.68 5.79
CA ASP A 103 4.44 7.72 5.60
C ASP A 103 4.20 6.41 6.34
N VAL A 104 3.60 6.47 7.54
CA VAL A 104 3.12 5.28 8.24
C VAL A 104 2.12 4.53 7.37
N ILE A 105 1.17 5.22 6.75
CA ILE A 105 0.19 4.60 5.85
C ILE A 105 0.87 4.04 4.58
N ARG A 106 1.85 4.75 3.99
CA ARG A 106 2.65 4.24 2.87
C ARG A 106 3.41 2.96 3.23
N TYR A 107 3.86 2.83 4.48
CA TYR A 107 4.53 1.63 4.97
C TYR A 107 3.61 0.40 5.05
N HIS A 108 2.30 0.60 5.13
CA HIS A 108 1.29 -0.46 5.10
C HIS A 108 0.88 -0.87 3.68
N VAL A 109 1.43 -0.24 2.64
CA VAL A 109 1.15 -0.59 1.24
C VAL A 109 2.38 -1.25 0.64
N LEU A 110 2.31 -2.55 0.38
CA LEU A 110 3.38 -3.30 -0.28
C LEU A 110 3.23 -3.16 -1.80
N LEU A 111 4.37 -3.00 -2.47
CA LEU A 111 4.48 -2.83 -3.92
C LEU A 111 4.47 -4.17 -4.68
N GLU A 112 3.87 -5.19 -4.08
CA GLU A 112 3.67 -6.50 -4.67
C GLU A 112 2.28 -7.03 -4.30
N TYR A 113 1.63 -7.69 -5.25
CA TYR A 113 0.41 -8.44 -4.99
C TYR A 113 0.77 -9.77 -4.35
N LEU A 114 0.38 -9.96 -3.09
CA LEU A 114 0.54 -11.20 -2.36
C LEU A 114 -0.82 -11.84 -2.17
N SER A 115 -0.96 -13.09 -2.57
CA SER A 115 -2.11 -13.92 -2.28
C SER A 115 -1.83 -14.84 -1.09
N TRP A 116 -2.87 -15.49 -0.54
CA TRP A 116 -2.68 -16.51 0.49
C TRP A 116 -1.68 -17.62 0.11
N PRO A 117 -1.73 -18.18 -1.13
CA PRO A 117 -0.67 -19.07 -1.62
C PRO A 117 0.73 -18.49 -1.49
N ASP A 118 0.95 -17.24 -1.89
CA ASP A 118 2.27 -16.59 -1.86
C ASP A 118 2.76 -16.45 -0.41
N LEU A 119 1.87 -16.03 0.50
CA LEU A 119 2.16 -15.92 1.92
C LEU A 119 2.53 -17.27 2.57
N ARG A 120 1.99 -18.39 2.08
CA ARG A 120 2.36 -19.74 2.55
C ARG A 120 3.73 -20.19 2.08
N LEU A 121 4.22 -19.63 0.98
CA LEU A 121 5.55 -19.92 0.41
C LEU A 121 6.66 -19.09 1.05
N ILE A 122 6.32 -18.10 1.89
CA ILE A 122 7.29 -17.30 2.63
C ILE A 122 8.12 -18.22 3.54
N PRO A 123 9.47 -18.15 3.48
CA PRO A 123 10.33 -18.95 4.34
C PRO A 123 10.41 -18.37 5.76
N ALA A 124 10.87 -19.19 6.71
CA ALA A 124 11.13 -18.76 8.08
C ALA A 124 12.25 -17.72 8.18
N SER A 125 13.21 -17.75 7.25
CA SER A 125 14.28 -16.74 7.13
C SER A 125 13.77 -15.35 6.77
N GLY A 126 12.54 -15.26 6.26
CA GLY A 126 11.93 -14.02 5.82
C GLY A 126 12.16 -13.69 4.35
N ARG A 127 11.37 -12.74 3.88
CA ARG A 127 11.40 -12.16 2.54
C ARG A 127 11.18 -10.66 2.67
N LEU A 128 12.09 -9.88 2.09
CA LEU A 128 11.91 -8.43 1.99
C LEU A 128 10.91 -8.09 0.89
N VAL A 129 9.96 -7.21 1.21
CA VAL A 129 8.99 -6.68 0.27
C VAL A 129 8.98 -5.16 0.40
N ALA A 130 9.25 -4.46 -0.70
CA ALA A 130 9.25 -3.00 -0.72
C ALA A 130 7.85 -2.45 -0.47
N THR A 131 7.76 -1.37 0.31
CA THR A 131 6.52 -0.65 0.55
C THR A 131 6.48 0.65 -0.27
N LEU A 132 5.31 1.28 -0.33
CA LEU A 132 5.16 2.59 -0.94
C LEU A 132 6.02 3.64 -0.24
N TYR A 133 6.36 3.46 1.04
CA TYR A 133 7.26 4.37 1.74
C TYR A 133 8.66 4.38 1.12
N GLN A 134 9.14 3.25 0.59
CA GLN A 134 10.41 3.19 -0.13
C GLN A 134 10.46 4.15 -1.33
N THR A 135 9.33 4.39 -2.00
CA THR A 135 9.30 5.25 -3.20
C THR A 135 9.36 6.73 -2.88
N THR A 136 9.23 7.11 -1.61
CA THR A 136 9.37 8.51 -1.17
C THR A 136 10.84 8.96 -1.17
N GLY A 137 11.80 8.03 -1.20
CA GLY A 137 13.22 8.34 -1.07
C GLY A 137 13.68 8.66 0.36
N ARG A 138 12.75 8.66 1.34
CA ARG A 138 13.01 8.94 2.76
C ARG A 138 13.57 7.76 3.53
N ALA A 139 13.31 6.56 3.03
CA ALA A 139 13.84 5.35 3.60
C ALA A 139 15.35 5.25 3.34
N PHE A 140 16.13 5.07 4.42
CA PHE A 140 17.54 4.75 4.29
C PHE A 140 17.71 3.28 3.90
N GLY A 141 18.34 3.01 2.76
CA GLY A 141 18.55 1.66 2.26
C GLY A 141 17.24 0.87 2.14
N ASP A 142 17.21 -0.32 2.76
CA ASP A 142 16.05 -1.21 2.71
C ASP A 142 15.00 -0.94 3.80
N LEU A 143 15.17 0.09 4.64
CA LEU A 143 14.27 0.35 5.77
C LEU A 143 12.85 0.77 5.37
N GLY A 144 12.62 1.08 4.09
CA GLY A 144 11.28 1.28 3.53
C GLY A 144 10.64 0.01 3.01
N SER A 145 11.31 -1.13 3.15
CA SER A 145 10.72 -2.46 2.96
C SER A 145 10.24 -3.03 4.29
N VAL A 146 9.42 -4.07 4.23
CA VAL A 146 9.07 -4.93 5.38
C VAL A 146 9.66 -6.31 5.19
N ASN A 147 10.05 -6.94 6.30
CA ASN A 147 10.42 -8.34 6.33
C ASN A 147 9.19 -9.18 6.68
N VAL A 148 8.75 -10.00 5.73
CA VAL A 148 7.64 -10.93 5.88
C VAL A 148 8.20 -12.31 6.19
N THR A 149 7.85 -12.88 7.33
CA THR A 149 8.33 -14.19 7.80
C THR A 149 7.15 -15.12 8.05
N ARG A 150 7.37 -16.43 7.90
CA ARG A 150 6.38 -17.45 8.26
C ARG A 150 6.93 -18.38 9.32
N SER A 151 6.22 -18.50 10.43
CA SER A 151 6.57 -19.45 11.49
C SER A 151 6.40 -20.89 10.97
N PRO A 152 7.43 -21.75 11.03
CA PRO A 152 7.31 -23.16 10.65
C PRO A 152 6.44 -23.95 11.63
N GLU A 153 6.33 -23.50 12.88
CA GLU A 153 5.59 -24.15 13.96
C GLU A 153 4.09 -23.86 13.88
N THR A 154 3.73 -22.58 13.72
CA THR A 154 2.32 -22.13 13.76
C THR A 154 1.76 -21.86 12.37
N GLY A 155 2.60 -21.75 11.35
CA GLY A 155 2.22 -21.31 10.01
C GLY A 155 1.82 -19.82 9.93
N ARG A 156 1.88 -19.09 11.05
CA ARG A 156 1.50 -17.67 11.12
C ARG A 156 2.50 -16.82 10.35
N VAL A 157 1.98 -15.85 9.61
CA VAL A 157 2.79 -14.87 8.88
C VAL A 157 2.91 -13.61 9.71
N SER A 158 4.15 -13.18 9.92
CA SER A 158 4.48 -11.94 10.63
C SER A 158 5.21 -10.98 9.71
N ILE A 159 5.02 -9.70 10.01
CA ILE A 159 5.55 -8.57 9.28
C ILE A 159 6.21 -7.66 10.29
N GLN A 160 7.43 -7.25 10.01
CA GLN A 160 8.21 -6.33 10.83
C GLN A 160 9.18 -5.56 9.95
N PRO A 161 9.73 -4.44 10.41
CA PRO A 161 10.83 -3.79 9.71
C PRO A 161 12.07 -4.71 9.55
N PRO A 162 12.92 -4.47 8.53
CA PRO A 162 14.13 -5.28 8.30
C PRO A 162 15.11 -5.23 9.47
N ALA A 163 15.24 -4.06 10.09
CA ALA A 163 15.88 -3.90 11.38
C ALA A 163 14.81 -4.17 12.47
N PRO A 164 14.90 -5.29 13.21
CA PRO A 164 13.85 -5.66 14.16
C PRO A 164 13.65 -4.59 15.22
N ASP A 165 12.39 -4.20 15.41
CA ASP A 165 11.97 -3.21 16.41
C ASP A 165 10.80 -3.80 17.21
N PRO A 166 10.92 -3.93 18.55
CA PRO A 166 9.85 -4.48 19.37
C PRO A 166 8.57 -3.63 19.35
N SER A 167 8.65 -2.36 18.97
CA SER A 167 7.49 -1.45 18.84
C SER A 167 6.76 -1.57 17.51
N SER A 168 7.36 -2.24 16.51
CA SER A 168 6.83 -2.35 15.14
C SER A 168 6.80 -3.81 14.69
N TYR A 169 5.73 -4.50 15.06
CA TYR A 169 5.51 -5.92 14.73
C TYR A 169 4.03 -6.20 14.53
N ALA A 170 3.67 -6.85 13.42
CA ALA A 170 2.31 -7.23 13.12
C ALA A 170 2.20 -8.67 12.60
N SER A 171 1.08 -9.31 12.86
CA SER A 171 0.74 -10.62 12.27
C SER A 171 -0.45 -10.47 11.32
N ILE A 172 -0.44 -11.23 10.23
CA ILE A 172 -1.58 -11.29 9.31
C ILE A 172 -2.72 -12.04 9.99
N LEU A 173 -3.89 -11.40 10.07
CA LEU A 173 -5.09 -11.94 10.70
C LEU A 173 -6.02 -12.60 9.69
N ALA A 174 -6.35 -11.91 8.60
CA ALA A 174 -7.32 -12.37 7.61
C ALA A 174 -7.13 -11.69 6.26
N LEU A 175 -7.62 -12.33 5.19
CA LEU A 175 -7.79 -11.70 3.89
C LEU A 175 -9.21 -11.15 3.80
N VAL A 176 -9.30 -9.87 3.47
CA VAL A 176 -10.55 -9.11 3.46
C VAL A 176 -11.09 -9.01 2.05
N GLU A 177 -10.25 -8.58 1.11
CA GLU A 177 -10.64 -8.40 -0.27
C GLU A 177 -9.50 -8.80 -1.21
N THR A 178 -9.87 -9.27 -2.39
CA THR A 178 -8.92 -9.60 -3.44
C THR A 178 -9.48 -9.19 -4.79
N LEU A 179 -8.70 -8.37 -5.48
CA LEU A 179 -8.85 -8.03 -6.88
C LEU A 179 -7.66 -8.69 -7.58
N PRO A 180 -7.86 -9.85 -8.23
CA PRO A 180 -6.77 -10.66 -8.76
C PRO A 180 -5.78 -9.82 -9.57
N TYR A 181 -4.49 -9.98 -9.25
CA TYR A 181 -3.35 -9.31 -9.88
C TYR A 181 -3.30 -7.78 -9.71
N SER A 182 -4.26 -7.17 -9.02
CA SER A 182 -4.32 -5.72 -8.82
C SER A 182 -4.11 -5.35 -7.36
N VAL A 183 -4.94 -5.85 -6.45
CA VAL A 183 -4.90 -5.48 -5.03
C VAL A 183 -5.32 -6.68 -4.18
N SER A 184 -4.58 -6.97 -3.11
CA SER A 184 -5.06 -7.77 -2.00
C SER A 184 -5.09 -6.94 -0.72
N VAL A 185 -6.11 -7.13 0.12
CA VAL A 185 -6.25 -6.43 1.39
C VAL A 185 -6.22 -7.45 2.52
N PHE A 186 -5.19 -7.40 3.36
CA PHE A 186 -5.10 -8.22 4.56
C PHE A 186 -5.26 -7.36 5.80
N THR A 187 -5.99 -7.87 6.80
CA THR A 187 -5.97 -7.26 8.13
C THR A 187 -4.74 -7.69 8.91
N VAL A 188 -4.13 -6.76 9.64
CA VAL A 188 -2.97 -7.02 10.51
C VAL A 188 -3.25 -6.66 11.97
N SER A 189 -2.51 -7.28 12.89
CA SER A 189 -2.74 -7.16 14.34
C SER A 189 -2.21 -5.89 15.00
N ALA A 190 -1.46 -5.05 14.29
CA ALA A 190 -0.87 -3.85 14.83
C ALA A 190 -0.45 -2.90 13.71
N LEU A 191 -0.24 -1.64 14.06
CA LEU A 191 0.38 -0.65 13.19
C LEU A 191 1.88 -0.93 13.03
N LEU A 192 2.35 -0.91 11.79
CA LEU A 192 3.78 -0.98 11.43
C LEU A 192 4.36 0.42 11.27
N ILE A 193 5.46 0.67 11.97
CA ILE A 193 6.23 1.93 11.92
C ILE A 193 7.59 1.63 11.27
N PRO A 194 8.04 2.41 10.26
CA PRO A 194 9.37 2.24 9.68
C PRO A 194 10.47 2.45 10.73
N SER A 195 11.57 1.70 10.64
CA SER A 195 12.72 1.91 11.53
C SER A 195 13.39 3.27 11.29
N GLY A 196 13.86 3.91 12.36
CA GLY A 196 14.59 5.20 12.27
C GLY A 196 13.72 6.41 11.96
N PHE A 197 12.39 6.24 12.00
CA PHE A 197 11.43 7.28 11.61
C PHE A 197 11.45 8.48 12.57
N ASP A 198 11.66 8.26 13.87
CA ASP A 198 11.78 9.34 14.86
C ASP A 198 13.09 10.14 14.71
N THR A 199 14.16 9.52 14.20
CA THR A 199 15.45 10.18 13.96
C THR A 199 15.40 11.04 12.68
N MET A 200 14.69 10.57 11.65
CA MET A 200 14.49 11.33 10.40
C MET A 200 13.62 12.58 10.60
N ALA A 201 12.63 12.53 11.51
CA ALA A 201 11.84 13.69 11.89
C ALA A 201 12.64 14.73 12.70
N ALA A 202 13.71 14.31 13.38
CA ALA A 202 14.61 15.20 14.12
C ALA A 202 15.66 15.87 13.21
N ASP A 203 16.11 15.19 12.15
CA ASP A 203 17.07 15.73 11.18
C ASP A 203 16.42 16.58 10.07
N HIS A 204 15.10 16.46 9.90
CA HIS A 204 14.31 17.34 9.05
C HIS A 204 13.14 17.90 9.87
N PRO A 205 13.34 19.03 10.57
CA PRO A 205 12.21 19.79 11.09
C PRO A 205 11.20 19.97 9.96
N PRO A 206 9.88 19.82 10.18
CA PRO A 206 8.91 20.26 9.18
C PRO A 206 9.27 21.71 8.88
N LEU A 207 9.71 21.97 7.66
CA LEU A 207 10.12 23.29 7.21
C LEU A 207 8.84 24.10 6.97
N LEU A 208 8.16 24.43 8.07
CA LEU A 208 7.05 25.37 8.09
C LEU A 208 7.61 26.72 7.62
N GLY A 209 7.54 26.96 6.31
CA GLY A 209 7.97 28.20 5.67
C GLY A 209 9.42 28.28 5.22
N LEU A 210 10.03 27.19 4.70
CA LEU A 210 11.28 27.36 3.93
C LEU A 210 10.98 27.99 2.57
N ASN A 211 11.14 29.31 2.48
CA ASN A 211 11.11 30.00 1.20
C ASN A 211 12.39 29.65 0.42
N ILE A 212 12.27 28.75 -0.55
CA ILE A 212 13.38 28.21 -1.35
C ILE A 212 14.23 29.34 -1.96
N THR A 213 13.59 30.37 -2.49
CA THR A 213 14.28 31.53 -3.07
C THR A 213 15.14 32.24 -2.03
N ARG A 214 14.64 32.42 -0.81
CA ARG A 214 15.39 33.03 0.28
C ARG A 214 16.56 32.16 0.74
N ALA A 215 16.36 30.86 0.83
CA ALA A 215 17.42 29.92 1.20
C ALA A 215 18.59 29.95 0.20
N LEU A 216 18.29 30.10 -1.11
CA LEU A 216 19.31 30.23 -2.15
C LEU A 216 20.03 31.58 -2.11
N LEU A 217 19.29 32.66 -1.85
CA LEU A 217 19.87 34.00 -1.71
C LEU A 217 20.80 34.09 -0.48
N ASP A 218 20.44 33.45 0.63
CA ASP A 218 21.26 33.38 1.85
C ASP A 218 22.54 32.55 1.64
N GLY A 219 22.53 31.62 0.67
CA GLY A 219 23.71 30.85 0.25
C GLY A 219 24.73 31.64 -0.58
N HIS A 220 24.44 32.90 -0.94
CA HIS A 220 25.25 33.88 -1.67
C HIS A 220 25.78 33.51 -3.07
N ASN A 221 25.95 32.23 -3.38
CA ASN A 221 26.50 31.72 -4.65
C ASN A 221 25.42 31.14 -5.59
N PHE A 222 24.14 31.44 -5.35
CA PHE A 222 23.02 30.87 -6.12
C PHE A 222 22.04 31.94 -6.62
N ASN A 223 22.49 33.19 -6.81
CA ASN A 223 21.62 34.31 -7.17
C ASN A 223 20.99 34.11 -8.55
N VAL A 224 21.73 33.55 -9.52
CA VAL A 224 21.22 33.28 -10.87
C VAL A 224 20.11 32.24 -10.79
N ALA A 225 20.34 31.17 -10.04
CA ALA A 225 19.33 30.13 -9.84
C ALA A 225 18.09 30.64 -9.09
N ALA A 226 18.28 31.45 -8.04
CA ALA A 226 17.17 32.07 -7.32
C ALA A 226 16.31 32.98 -8.22
N ALA A 227 16.95 33.76 -9.10
CA ALA A 227 16.26 34.61 -10.08
C ALA A 227 15.50 33.78 -11.12
N LEU A 228 16.09 32.67 -11.61
CA LEU A 228 15.42 31.77 -12.54
C LEU A 228 14.19 31.08 -11.93
N LEU A 229 14.29 30.63 -10.68
CA LEU A 229 13.17 30.03 -9.96
C LEU A 229 12.04 31.03 -9.70
N ALA A 230 12.38 32.27 -9.33
CA ALA A 230 11.39 33.33 -9.16
C ALA A 230 10.71 33.71 -10.48
N ALA A 231 11.47 33.77 -11.58
CA ALA A 231 10.95 34.10 -12.90
C ALA A 231 10.11 32.98 -13.52
N SER A 232 10.43 31.71 -13.22
CA SER A 232 9.69 30.57 -13.75
C SER A 232 8.37 30.31 -13.00
N GLY A 233 8.23 30.82 -11.78
CA GLY A 233 7.02 30.63 -10.97
C GLY A 233 6.81 29.21 -10.44
N VAL A 234 7.78 28.31 -10.63
CA VAL A 234 7.70 26.89 -10.23
C VAL A 234 7.81 26.68 -8.71
N VAL A 235 8.15 27.72 -7.95
CA VAL A 235 8.31 27.64 -6.49
C VAL A 235 7.03 27.16 -5.81
N SER A 236 5.86 27.64 -6.26
CA SER A 236 4.58 27.18 -5.72
C SER A 236 4.26 25.74 -6.09
N GLU A 237 4.80 25.25 -7.21
CA GLU A 237 4.65 23.85 -7.63
C GLU A 237 5.50 22.95 -6.75
N PHE A 238 6.75 23.34 -6.47
CA PHE A 238 7.62 22.64 -5.52
C PHE A 238 7.02 22.59 -4.11
N GLU A 239 6.50 23.72 -3.60
CA GLU A 239 5.86 23.76 -2.28
C GLU A 239 4.57 22.92 -2.23
N ALA A 240 3.79 22.87 -3.32
CA ALA A 240 2.58 22.05 -3.39
C ALA A 240 2.89 20.54 -3.51
N ASP A 241 3.93 20.20 -4.29
CA ASP A 241 4.37 18.83 -4.53
C ASP A 241 5.25 18.30 -3.39
N GLU A 242 5.67 19.16 -2.45
CA GLU A 242 6.43 18.75 -1.27
C GLU A 242 5.67 17.66 -0.54
N GLY A 243 4.34 17.72 -0.39
CA GLY A 243 3.53 16.62 0.16
C GLY A 243 3.96 16.14 1.56
N GLY A 244 4.74 16.98 2.26
CA GLY A 244 5.46 16.64 3.47
C GLY A 244 6.59 15.64 3.30
N ALA A 245 7.07 15.38 2.07
CA ALA A 245 8.13 14.49 1.54
C ALA A 245 9.56 15.12 1.55
N GLY A 246 9.66 16.45 1.58
CA GLY A 246 10.93 17.19 1.51
C GLY A 246 11.52 17.20 0.09
N ILE A 247 12.19 18.29 -0.29
CA ILE A 247 12.69 18.50 -1.67
C ILE A 247 14.22 18.52 -1.66
N THR A 248 14.84 17.74 -2.56
CA THR A 248 16.27 17.82 -2.84
C THR A 248 16.49 18.50 -4.18
N LEU A 249 17.09 19.69 -4.17
CA LEU A 249 17.37 20.47 -5.36
C LEU A 249 18.88 20.56 -5.60
N PHE A 250 19.35 20.12 -6.76
CA PHE A 250 20.74 20.33 -7.19
C PHE A 250 20.84 21.66 -7.94
N VAL A 251 21.36 22.68 -7.25
CA VAL A 251 21.44 24.03 -7.78
C VAL A 251 22.87 24.34 -8.24
N PRO A 252 23.08 24.77 -9.49
CA PRO A 252 24.39 25.24 -9.93
C PRO A 252 24.74 26.54 -9.22
N THR A 253 26.02 26.69 -8.88
CA THR A 253 26.56 27.96 -8.38
C THR A 253 26.58 29.01 -9.49
N ASP A 254 26.75 30.28 -9.11
CA ASP A 254 26.79 31.42 -10.04
C ASP A 254 28.02 31.44 -10.98
N ASP A 255 29.03 30.58 -10.73
CA ASP A 255 30.25 30.42 -11.53
C ASP A 255 30.11 29.45 -12.73
#